data_AF-A0A7L9ALQ5-F1
#
_entry.id   AF-A0A7L9ALQ5-F1
#
_cell.length_a   1.000
_cell.length_b   1.000
_cell.length_c   1.000
_cell.angle_alpha   90.00
_cell.angle_beta   90.00
_cell.angle_gamma   90.00
#
_symmetry.space_group_name_H-M   'P 1'
#
loop_
_entity.id
_entity.type
_entity.pdbx_description
1 polymer ?
#
loop_
_entity_poly.entity_id
_entity_poly.type
_entity_poly.pdbx_seq_one_letter_code
_entity_poly.pdbx_strand_id
1 'polypeptide(L)'
;MVEVKPGMRSRFVDAGELHPEFPYRAKALFAFEEVDGADVCFFGMHVQEYGSESPSPNTRRVYIAYLDSVHFFQPRQYRTSVYHEILLGYLDYAKQLEYTMAH
;
A
#
# COMPACT_ATOMS: atom_id res chain seq x y z
N MET A 1 3.14 -6.63 -10.79
CA MET A 1 1.90 -7.01 -11.53
C MET A 1 1.29 -8.25 -10.89
N VAL A 2 -0.01 -8.46 -11.06
CA VAL A 2 -0.72 -9.65 -10.58
C VAL A 2 -1.49 -10.29 -11.72
N GLU A 3 -1.43 -11.62 -11.84
CA GLU A 3 -2.16 -12.38 -12.83
C GLU A 3 -3.52 -12.84 -12.29
N VAL A 4 -4.53 -12.85 -13.16
CA VAL A 4 -5.83 -13.43 -12.84
C VAL A 4 -5.71 -14.95 -12.71
N LYS A 5 -6.10 -15.47 -11.54
CA LYS A 5 -6.04 -16.90 -11.22
C LYS A 5 -6.94 -17.74 -12.15
N PRO A 6 -6.63 -19.05 -12.34
CA PRO A 6 -7.23 -19.87 -13.40
C PRO A 6 -8.77 -19.87 -13.45
N GLY A 7 -9.46 -19.97 -12.31
CA GLY A 7 -10.92 -20.00 -12.28
C GLY A 7 -11.58 -18.71 -12.77
N MET A 8 -11.03 -17.55 -12.41
CA MET A 8 -11.49 -16.25 -12.90
C MET A 8 -11.07 -16.02 -14.36
N ARG A 9 -9.89 -16.51 -14.73
CA ARG A 9 -9.37 -16.41 -16.10
C ARG A 9 -10.28 -17.13 -17.08
N SER A 10 -10.56 -18.40 -16.83
CA SER A 10 -11.44 -19.22 -17.69
C SER A 10 -12.85 -18.62 -17.84
N ARG A 11 -13.35 -17.94 -16.80
CA ARG A 11 -14.70 -17.39 -16.81
C ARG A 11 -14.79 -16.01 -17.48
N PHE A 12 -13.83 -15.12 -17.24
CA PHE A 12 -13.96 -13.69 -17.59
C PHE A 12 -12.87 -13.20 -18.54
N VAL A 13 -11.67 -13.75 -18.49
CA VAL A 13 -10.57 -13.32 -19.36
C VAL A 13 -10.73 -13.93 -20.75
N ASP A 14 -11.00 -15.23 -20.81
CA ASP A 14 -11.18 -15.95 -22.09
C ASP A 14 -12.44 -15.48 -22.83
N ALA A 15 -13.43 -14.95 -22.09
CA ALA A 15 -14.62 -14.30 -22.62
C ALA A 15 -14.38 -12.84 -23.07
N GLY A 16 -13.20 -12.26 -22.80
CA GLY A 16 -12.86 -10.87 -23.12
C GLY A 16 -13.47 -9.83 -22.18
N GLU A 17 -14.04 -10.24 -21.05
CA GLU A 17 -14.70 -9.37 -20.07
C GLU A 17 -13.75 -8.80 -19.01
N LEU A 18 -12.56 -9.40 -18.83
CA LEU A 18 -11.56 -8.98 -17.84
C LEU A 18 -10.15 -9.04 -18.41
N HIS A 19 -9.29 -8.10 -18.02
CA HIS A 19 -7.87 -8.14 -18.39
C HIS A 19 -7.15 -9.32 -17.70
N PRO A 20 -6.22 -10.03 -18.38
CA PRO A 20 -5.52 -11.20 -17.81
C PRO A 20 -4.62 -10.88 -16.62
N GLU A 21 -4.20 -9.63 -16.48
CA GLU A 21 -3.23 -9.17 -15.50
C GLU A 21 -3.41 -7.69 -15.14
N PHE A 22 -2.91 -7.29 -13.98
CA PHE A 22 -2.99 -5.91 -13.51
C PHE A 22 -1.61 -5.43 -13.05
N PRO A 23 -0.97 -4.50 -13.79
CA PRO A 23 0.31 -3.95 -13.40
C PRO A 23 0.15 -3.07 -12.16
N TYR A 24 1.10 -3.20 -11.23
CA TYR A 24 1.18 -2.37 -10.04
C TYR A 24 2.65 -2.17 -9.67
N ARG A 25 2.93 -1.08 -8.95
CA ARG A 25 4.23 -0.82 -8.32
C ARG A 25 4.17 -1.25 -6.86
N ALA A 26 5.10 -2.10 -6.45
CA ALA A 26 5.30 -2.41 -5.03
C ALA A 26 6.21 -1.34 -4.41
N LYS A 27 5.87 -0.87 -3.22
CA LYS A 27 6.75 -0.03 -2.39
C LYS A 27 6.83 -0.59 -0.99
N ALA A 28 8.00 -0.48 -0.39
CA ALA A 28 8.25 -0.73 1.03
C ALA A 28 8.67 0.58 1.68
N LEU A 29 8.01 0.96 2.77
CA LEU A 29 8.28 2.16 3.55
C LEU A 29 8.58 1.76 4.98
N PHE A 30 9.59 2.39 5.56
CA PHE A 30 9.96 2.20 6.96
C PHE A 30 10.13 3.55 7.63
N ALA A 31 9.70 3.66 8.89
CA ALA A 31 9.91 4.86 9.70
C ALA A 31 10.88 4.56 10.84
N PHE A 32 11.77 5.52 11.07
CA PHE A 32 12.84 5.45 12.05
C PHE A 32 12.71 6.60 13.03
N GLU A 33 13.02 6.33 14.30
CA GLU A 33 13.12 7.32 15.37
C GLU A 33 14.52 7.23 15.98
N GLU A 34 15.16 8.39 16.19
CA GLU A 34 16.42 8.44 16.92
C GLU A 34 16.14 8.35 18.43
N VAL A 35 16.68 7.31 19.08
CA VAL A 35 16.58 7.09 20.53
C VAL A 35 17.99 6.93 21.07
N ASP A 36 18.40 7.82 21.98
CA ASP A 36 19.73 7.83 22.60
C ASP A 36 20.89 7.76 21.58
N GLY A 37 20.73 8.42 20.43
CA GLY A 37 21.72 8.45 19.35
C GLY A 37 21.74 7.21 18.46
N ALA A 38 20.75 6.31 18.55
CA ALA A 38 20.60 5.15 17.69
C ALA A 38 19.26 5.17 16.93
N ASP A 39 19.29 4.79 15.65
CA ASP A 39 18.08 4.69 14.81
C ASP A 39 17.28 3.42 15.13
N VAL A 40 16.03 3.60 15.53
CA VAL A 40 15.08 2.51 15.79
C VAL A 40 14.03 2.47 14.68
N CYS A 41 14.05 1.40 13.88
CA CYS A 41 12.98 1.12 12.92
C CYS A 41 11.72 0.67 13.67
N PHE A 42 10.72 1.55 13.77
CA PHE A 42 9.54 1.28 14.61
C PHE A 42 8.28 0.91 13.81
N PHE A 43 8.25 1.19 12.50
CA PHE A 43 7.09 0.98 11.64
C PHE A 43 7.53 0.54 10.23
N GLY A 44 6.79 -0.39 9.64
CA GLY A 44 7.01 -0.86 8.27
C GLY A 44 5.69 -1.04 7.52
N MET A 45 5.65 -0.67 6.24
CA MET A 45 4.48 -0.78 5.39
C MET A 45 4.86 -1.20 3.97
N HIS A 46 4.17 -2.22 3.44
CA HIS A 46 4.23 -2.60 2.04
C HIS A 46 2.92 -2.24 1.34
N VAL A 47 3.02 -1.56 0.21
CA VAL A 47 1.85 -1.14 -0.59
C VAL A 47 1.96 -1.61 -2.03
N GLN A 48 0.80 -1.83 -2.65
CA GLN A 48 0.65 -2.03 -4.08
C GLN A 48 -0.10 -0.84 -4.67
N GLU A 49 0.53 -0.14 -5.60
CA GLU A 49 -0.04 1.02 -6.28
C GLU A 49 -0.40 0.65 -7.73
N TYR A 50 -1.69 0.62 -8.04
CA TYR A 50 -2.24 0.37 -9.38
C TYR A 50 -2.52 1.72 -10.05
N GLY A 51 -1.59 2.17 -10.90
CA GLY A 51 -1.64 3.50 -11.53
C GLY A 51 -2.71 3.66 -12.63
N SER A 52 -2.61 4.75 -13.40
CA SER A 52 -3.49 5.04 -14.55
C SER A 52 -3.42 3.96 -15.64
N GLU A 53 -2.26 3.35 -15.82
CA GLU A 53 -2.02 2.31 -16.83
C GLU A 53 -2.55 0.93 -16.40
N SER A 54 -2.98 0.77 -15.14
CA SER A 54 -3.61 -0.48 -14.72
C SER A 54 -5.02 -0.54 -15.29
N PRO A 55 -5.44 -1.66 -15.93
CA PRO A 55 -6.79 -1.82 -16.43
C PRO A 55 -7.85 -1.79 -15.31
N SER A 56 -9.09 -1.49 -15.69
CA SER A 56 -10.26 -1.67 -14.82
C SER A 56 -10.39 -3.15 -14.45
N PRO A 57 -10.70 -3.49 -13.18
CA PRO A 57 -11.21 -2.61 -12.13
C PRO A 57 -10.15 -1.95 -11.24
N ASN A 58 -8.86 -2.22 -11.45
CA ASN A 58 -7.80 -1.82 -10.51
C ASN A 58 -7.22 -0.42 -10.75
N THR A 59 -7.56 0.23 -11.86
CA THR A 59 -7.09 1.59 -12.22
C THR A 59 -7.20 2.56 -11.04
N ARG A 60 -6.11 3.29 -10.75
CA ARG A 60 -6.05 4.34 -9.71
C ARG A 60 -6.44 3.86 -8.30
N ARG A 61 -6.01 2.65 -7.93
CA ARG A 61 -6.18 2.10 -6.58
C ARG A 61 -4.86 1.87 -5.85
N VAL A 62 -4.88 2.09 -4.54
CA VAL A 62 -3.80 1.63 -3.66
C VAL A 62 -4.30 0.52 -2.74
N TYR A 63 -3.41 -0.39 -2.36
CA TYR A 63 -3.68 -1.49 -1.43
C TYR A 63 -2.54 -1.62 -0.43
N ILE A 64 -2.86 -1.66 0.87
CA ILE A 64 -1.88 -1.93 1.93
C ILE A 64 -1.74 -3.45 2.04
N ALA A 65 -0.62 -4.00 1.55
CA ALA A 65 -0.37 -5.43 1.56
C ALA A 65 0.05 -5.93 2.95
N TYR A 66 0.92 -5.18 3.62
CA TYR A 66 1.35 -5.46 4.99
C TYR A 66 1.61 -4.16 5.73
N LEU A 67 1.27 -4.16 7.00
CA LEU A 67 1.58 -3.09 7.94
C LEU A 67 1.98 -3.73 9.27
N ASP A 68 3.13 -3.34 9.79
CA ASP A 68 3.66 -3.87 11.04
C ASP A 68 4.38 -2.78 11.84
N SER A 69 4.52 -3.01 13.15
CA SER A 69 5.20 -2.09 14.06
C SER A 69 5.79 -2.79 15.27
N VAL A 70 6.88 -2.24 15.79
CA VAL A 70 7.42 -2.62 17.11
C VAL A 70 7.10 -1.52 18.13
N HIS A 71 6.95 -1.89 19.40
CA HIS A 71 6.34 -1.01 20.40
C HIS A 71 7.28 0.02 21.06
N PHE A 72 8.48 0.24 20.50
CA PHE A 72 9.58 0.97 21.12
C PHE A 72 9.54 2.50 20.97
N PHE A 73 8.59 3.05 20.21
CA PHE A 73 8.46 4.50 19.97
C PHE A 73 8.42 5.33 21.26
N GLN A 74 9.14 6.46 21.30
CA GLN A 74 9.27 7.34 22.47
C GLN A 74 8.96 8.82 22.17
N PRO A 75 8.00 9.46 22.88
CA PRO A 75 7.24 8.94 24.01
C PRO A 75 6.11 7.96 23.64
N ARG A 76 5.92 6.92 24.45
CA ARG A 76 4.95 5.84 24.20
C ARG A 76 3.51 6.34 23.99
N GLN A 77 3.11 7.43 24.64
CA GLN A 77 1.76 7.99 24.52
C GLN A 77 1.43 8.51 23.11
N TYR A 78 2.44 8.87 22.29
CA TYR A 78 2.24 9.39 20.94
C TYR A 78 2.32 8.32 19.86
N ARG A 79 2.78 7.11 20.20
CA ARG A 79 3.03 6.02 19.24
C ARG A 79 1.87 5.78 18.28
N THR A 80 0.65 5.61 18.79
CA THR A 80 -0.53 5.35 17.95
C THR A 80 -0.86 6.55 17.06
N SER A 81 -0.76 7.77 17.58
CA SER A 81 -0.97 8.99 16.80
C SER A 81 0.01 9.07 15.64
N VAL A 82 1.29 8.78 15.87
CA VAL A 82 2.31 8.78 14.82
C VAL A 82 2.03 7.73 13.74
N TYR A 83 1.54 6.54 14.10
CA TYR A 83 1.16 5.53 13.11
C TYR A 83 0.01 6.01 12.23
N HIS A 84 -0.98 6.68 12.83
CA HIS A 84 -2.07 7.30 12.08
C HIS A 84 -1.57 8.42 11.17
N GLU A 85 -0.66 9.28 11.61
CA GLU A 85 -0.10 10.34 10.76
C GLU A 85 0.67 9.79 9.56
N ILE A 86 1.42 8.69 9.72
CA ILE A 86 2.09 8.02 8.59
C ILE A 86 1.07 7.51 7.58
N LEU A 87 0.00 6.85 8.05
CA LEU A 87 -1.07 6.35 7.21
C LEU A 87 -1.84 7.47 6.50
N LEU A 88 -2.23 8.51 7.23
CA LEU A 88 -2.93 9.67 6.68
C LEU A 88 -2.05 10.41 5.66
N GLY A 89 -0.76 10.58 5.97
CA GLY A 89 0.21 11.16 5.04
C GLY A 89 0.35 10.35 3.76
N TYR A 90 0.39 9.01 3.84
CA TYR A 90 0.38 8.15 2.66
C TYR A 90 -0.91 8.29 1.84
N LEU A 91 -2.07 8.29 2.50
CA LEU A 91 -3.36 8.42 1.80
C LEU A 91 -3.53 9.80 1.15
N ASP A 92 -3.10 10.88 1.81
CA ASP A 92 -3.11 12.21 1.22
C ASP A 92 -2.15 12.32 0.04
N TYR A 93 -0.93 11.76 0.16
CA TYR A 93 0.01 11.67 -0.95
C TYR A 93 -0.57 10.88 -2.15
N ALA A 94 -1.16 9.71 -1.89
CA ALA A 94 -1.81 8.91 -2.93
C ALA A 94 -2.96 9.69 -3.60
N LYS A 95 -3.77 10.42 -2.82
CA LYS A 95 -4.83 11.28 -3.35
C LYS A 95 -4.27 12.40 -4.24
N GLN A 96 -3.16 13.04 -3.85
CA GLN A 96 -2.50 14.07 -4.66
C GLN A 96 -1.98 13.51 -5.99
N LEU A 97 -1.57 12.23 -6.02
CA LEU A 97 -1.23 11.51 -7.25
C LEU A 97 -2.45 10.94 -7.99
N GLU A 98 -3.65 11.40 -7.66
CA GLU A 98 -4.92 11.03 -8.30
C GLU A 98 -5.28 9.53 -8.20
N TYR A 99 -4.83 8.85 -7.14
CA TYR A 99 -5.45 7.58 -6.74
C TYR A 99 -6.82 7.89 -6.12
N THR A 100 -7.83 7.13 -6.50
CA THR A 100 -9.23 7.42 -6.17
C THR A 100 -9.78 6.51 -5.07
N MET A 101 -9.14 5.36 -4.82
CA MET A 101 -9.53 4.43 -3.77
C MET A 101 -8.33 3.76 -3.09
N ALA A 102 -8.48 3.49 -1.79
CA ALA A 102 -7.55 2.74 -0.96
C ALA A 102 -8.25 1.51 -0.36
N HIS A 103 -7.52 0.40 -0.23
CA HIS A 103 -8.00 -0.86 0.33
C HIS A 103 -6.99 -1.42 1.34
#